data_AF-A0A1H7TV69-F1
#
_entry.id   AF-A0A1H7TV69-F1
#
_cell.length_a   1.000
_cell.length_b   1.000
_cell.length_c   1.000
_cell.angle_alpha   90.00
_cell.angle_beta   90.00
_cell.angle_gamma   90.00
#
_symmetry.space_group_name_H-M   'P 1'
#
loop_
_entity.id
_entity.type
_entity.pdbx_description
1 polymer ?
#
loop_
_entity_poly.entity_id
_entity_poly.type
_entity_poly.pdbx_seq_one_letter_code
_entity_poly.pdbx_strand_id
1 'polypeptide(L)'
;MWLSRGDEAFIMTMKLRIPILFAILSVTAAVYESLPGLFLSTDNYFLYSSQYILTIISLFYLLEKMKFNEKEVKLSSGMIIVAATVMFELFI
;
A
#
# COMPACT_ATOMS: atom_id res chain seq x y z
N MET A 1 38.22 -27.48 12.30
CA MET A 1 38.27 -26.65 11.08
C MET A 1 36.95 -25.91 10.98
N TRP A 2 36.89 -24.77 11.67
CA TRP A 2 35.81 -23.79 11.55
C TRP A 2 36.10 -22.95 10.31
N LEU A 3 35.08 -22.74 9.47
CA LEU A 3 34.90 -21.67 8.47
C LEU A 3 34.18 -22.22 7.22
N SER A 4 32.86 -22.30 7.31
CA SER A 4 31.98 -22.11 6.14
C SER A 4 30.59 -21.71 6.63
N ARG A 5 30.51 -20.57 7.33
CA ARG A 5 29.29 -19.76 7.41
C ARG A 5 29.46 -18.64 6.40
N GLY A 6 29.26 -18.96 5.12
CA GLY A 6 29.17 -17.98 4.05
C GLY A 6 27.69 -17.75 3.75
N ASP A 7 27.25 -16.51 3.98
CA ASP A 7 26.22 -15.83 3.21
C ASP A 7 24.76 -16.35 3.28
N GLU A 8 24.28 -16.71 4.46
CA GLU A 8 22.86 -16.49 4.75
C GLU A 8 22.68 -15.00 5.07
N ALA A 9 22.68 -14.18 4.01
CA ALA A 9 22.18 -12.81 4.09
C ALA A 9 20.85 -12.89 4.84
N PHE A 10 20.78 -12.30 6.04
CA PHE A 10 19.61 -12.36 6.91
C PHE A 10 18.39 -11.84 6.15
N ILE A 11 17.64 -12.74 5.50
CA ILE A 11 16.47 -12.38 4.71
C ILE A 11 15.38 -12.07 5.74
N MET A 12 15.28 -10.80 6.13
CA MET A 12 14.15 -10.32 6.91
C MET A 12 12.89 -10.50 6.09
N THR A 13 12.05 -11.44 6.51
CA THR A 13 10.68 -11.58 6.02
C THR A 13 9.78 -10.70 6.87
N MET A 14 8.86 -10.00 6.22
CA MET A 14 7.82 -9.24 6.91
C MET A 14 6.46 -9.55 6.30
N LYS A 15 5.42 -9.38 7.11
CA LYS A 15 4.04 -9.50 6.63
C LYS A 15 3.74 -8.34 5.69
N LEU A 16 3.16 -8.65 4.53
CA LEU A 16 2.84 -7.69 3.47
C LEU A 16 1.77 -6.67 3.90
N ARG A 17 1.09 -6.89 5.03
CA ARG A 17 0.06 -6.01 5.59
C ARG A 17 0.53 -4.56 5.77
N ILE A 18 1.73 -4.33 6.30
CA ILE A 18 2.24 -2.97 6.56
C ILE A 18 2.55 -2.24 5.24
N PRO A 19 3.32 -2.84 4.29
CA PRO A 19 3.51 -2.27 2.96
C PRO A 19 2.22 -1.97 2.22
N ILE A 20 1.25 -2.90 2.29
CA ILE A 20 -0.04 -2.75 1.61
C ILE A 20 -0.83 -1.58 2.20
N LEU A 21 -0.87 -1.42 3.52
CA LEU A 21 -1.55 -0.29 4.14
C LEU A 21 -0.98 1.05 3.65
N PHE A 22 0.35 1.17 3.62
CA PHE A 22 1.02 2.35 3.07
C PHE A 22 0.67 2.57 1.60
N ALA A 23 0.68 1.50 0.81
CA ALA A 23 0.35 1.58 -0.61
C ALA A 23 -1.09 2.05 -0.85
N ILE A 24 -2.07 1.48 -0.13
CA ILE A 24 -3.49 1.87 -0.27
C ILE A 24 -3.67 3.34 0.10
N LEU A 25 -3.09 3.79 1.21
CA LEU A 25 -3.22 5.17 1.66
C LEU A 25 -2.61 6.15 0.65
N SER A 26 -1.39 5.88 0.16
CA SER A 26 -0.72 6.73 -0.83
C SER A 26 -1.45 6.75 -2.17
N VAL A 27 -1.85 5.59 -2.73
CA VAL A 27 -2.63 5.56 -3.98
C VAL A 27 -3.97 6.28 -3.82
N THR A 28 -4.68 6.04 -2.72
CA THR A 28 -6.00 6.66 -2.53
C THR A 28 -5.86 8.18 -2.36
N ALA A 29 -4.85 8.65 -1.61
CA ALA A 29 -4.56 10.07 -1.50
C ALA A 29 -4.23 10.71 -2.85
N ALA A 30 -3.29 10.12 -3.60
CA ALA A 30 -2.89 10.62 -4.91
C ALA A 30 -4.08 10.69 -5.90
N VAL A 31 -4.93 9.66 -5.94
CA VAL A 31 -6.11 9.66 -6.81
C VAL A 31 -7.13 10.72 -6.38
N TYR A 32 -7.32 10.93 -5.07
CA TYR A 32 -8.24 11.96 -4.56
C TYR A 32 -7.74 13.38 -4.83
N GLU A 33 -6.43 13.61 -4.78
CA GLU A 33 -5.83 14.92 -5.07
C GLU A 33 -5.79 15.22 -6.58
N SER A 34 -5.35 14.25 -7.39
CA SER A 34 -5.12 14.48 -8.83
C SER A 34 -6.38 14.35 -9.68
N LEU A 35 -7.42 13.64 -9.22
CA LEU A 35 -8.66 13.40 -9.98
C LEU A 35 -9.94 13.74 -9.21
N PRO A 36 -10.13 15.01 -8.78
CA PRO A 36 -11.29 15.42 -7.99
C PRO A 36 -12.65 15.22 -8.71
N GLY A 37 -12.64 15.16 -10.04
CA GLY A 37 -13.83 14.95 -10.87
C GLY A 37 -14.34 13.50 -10.94
N LEU A 38 -13.59 12.52 -10.42
CA LEU A 38 -14.05 11.13 -10.31
C LEU A 38 -15.00 10.91 -9.12
N PHE A 39 -15.09 11.88 -8.21
CA PHE A 39 -15.83 11.76 -6.96
C PHE A 39 -17.14 12.54 -7.03
N LEU A 40 -18.21 11.95 -6.47
CA LEU A 40 -19.58 12.43 -6.70
C LEU A 40 -19.92 13.74 -5.95
N SER A 41 -19.09 14.19 -5.01
CA SER A 41 -19.48 15.25 -4.08
C SER A 41 -18.29 16.06 -3.58
N THR A 42 -17.46 16.55 -4.51
CA THR A 42 -16.30 17.40 -4.22
C THR A 42 -16.68 18.66 -3.43
N ASP A 43 -17.87 19.20 -3.63
CA ASP A 43 -18.35 20.41 -2.94
C ASP A 43 -18.87 20.16 -1.51
N ASN A 44 -19.21 18.91 -1.18
CA ASN A 44 -19.72 18.55 0.15
C ASN A 44 -18.65 17.75 0.92
N TYR A 45 -17.92 18.46 1.79
CA TYR A 45 -16.83 17.90 2.60
C TYR A 45 -17.20 16.62 3.37
N PHE A 46 -18.45 16.51 3.84
CA PHE A 46 -18.90 15.32 4.57
C PHE A 46 -19.01 14.10 3.66
N LEU A 47 -19.61 14.27 2.48
CA LEU A 47 -19.73 13.20 1.49
C LEU A 47 -18.38 12.85 0.89
N TYR A 48 -17.54 13.85 0.60
CA TYR A 48 -16.20 13.66 0.08
C TYR A 48 -15.32 12.82 1.03
N SER A 49 -15.31 13.18 2.31
CA SER A 49 -14.54 12.45 3.34
C SER A 49 -15.09 11.04 3.55
N SER A 50 -16.41 10.87 3.53
CA SER A 50 -17.04 9.55 3.66
C SER A 50 -16.66 8.64 2.50
N GLN A 51 -16.65 9.15 1.27
CA GLN A 51 -16.22 8.40 0.10
C GLN A 51 -14.74 8.01 0.18
N TYR A 52 -13.88 8.91 0.66
CA TYR A 52 -12.45 8.63 0.84
C TYR A 52 -12.24 7.43 1.77
N ILE A 53 -12.89 7.46 2.93
CA ILE A 53 -12.82 6.38 3.92
C ILE A 53 -13.41 5.09 3.37
N LEU A 54 -14.57 5.16 2.69
CA LEU A 54 -15.19 3.98 2.07
C LEU A 54 -14.29 3.34 1.00
N THR A 55 -13.60 4.16 0.21
CA THR A 55 -12.63 3.67 -0.79
C THR A 55 -11.48 2.91 -0.12
N ILE A 56 -10.86 3.48 0.92
CA ILE A 56 -9.79 2.82 1.68
C ILE A 56 -10.27 1.49 2.27
N ILE A 57 -11.42 1.50 2.94
CA ILE A 57 -11.99 0.30 3.58
C ILE A 57 -12.29 -0.77 2.52
N SER A 58 -12.86 -0.38 1.38
CA SER A 58 -13.20 -1.33 0.30
C SER A 58 -11.97 -1.98 -0.31
N LEU A 59 -10.91 -1.19 -0.57
CA LEU A 59 -9.64 -1.70 -1.07
C LEU A 59 -8.97 -2.64 -0.06
N PHE A 60 -8.95 -2.24 1.22
CA PHE A 60 -8.37 -3.06 2.28
C PHE A 60 -9.14 -4.37 2.45
N TYR A 61 -10.47 -4.33 2.45
CA TYR A 61 -11.33 -5.50 2.54
C TYR A 61 -11.11 -6.46 1.37
N LEU A 62 -10.94 -5.94 0.15
CA LEU A 62 -10.68 -6.75 -1.04
C LEU A 62 -9.33 -7.48 -0.95
N LEU A 63 -8.29 -6.80 -0.45
CA LEU A 63 -6.97 -7.37 -0.25
C LEU A 63 -6.93 -8.38 0.91
N GLU A 64 -7.72 -8.14 1.95
CA GLU A 64 -7.93 -9.08 3.05
C GLU A 64 -8.65 -10.34 2.57
N LYS A 65 -9.72 -10.21 1.76
CA LYS A 65 -10.45 -11.33 1.16
C LYS A 65 -9.56 -12.19 0.26
N MET A 66 -8.61 -11.58 -0.43
CA MET A 66 -7.61 -12.28 -1.24
C MET A 66 -6.44 -12.85 -0.42
N LYS A 67 -6.45 -12.68 0.91
CA LYS A 67 -5.40 -13.10 1.85
C LYS A 67 -4.02 -12.53 1.52
N PHE A 68 -3.94 -11.40 0.81
CA PHE A 68 -2.65 -10.76 0.54
C PHE A 68 -1.98 -10.26 1.82
N ASN A 69 -2.76 -9.89 2.83
CA ASN A 69 -2.27 -9.43 4.14
C ASN A 69 -1.50 -10.51 4.94
N GLU A 70 -1.76 -11.79 4.67
CA GLU A 70 -1.11 -12.93 5.35
C GLU A 70 0.17 -13.39 4.64
N LYS A 71 0.43 -12.92 3.42
CA LYS A 71 1.63 -13.29 2.68
C LYS A 71 2.86 -12.67 3.34
N GLU A 72 3.85 -13.52 3.59
CA GLU A 72 5.17 -13.08 3.99
C GLU A 72 5.98 -12.77 2.73
N VAL A 73 6.59 -11.60 2.72
CA VAL A 73 7.48 -11.18 1.64
C VAL A 73 8.82 -10.77 2.18
N LYS A 74 9.83 -10.80 1.32
CA LYS A 74 11.13 -10.22 1.63
C LYS A 74 10.97 -8.73 1.88
N LEU A 75 11.70 -8.19 2.86
CA LEU A 75 11.72 -6.76 3.17
C LEU A 75 11.96 -5.91 1.92
N SER A 76 12.86 -6.36 1.04
CA SER A 76 13.18 -5.70 -0.23
C SER A 76 11.95 -5.57 -1.15
N SER A 77 11.12 -6.61 -1.25
CA SER A 77 9.88 -6.58 -2.04
C SER A 77 8.87 -5.58 -1.48
N GLY A 78 8.75 -5.49 -0.15
CA GLY A 78 7.89 -4.48 0.47
C GLY A 78 8.39 -3.05 0.27
N MET A 79 9.71 -2.83 0.34
CA MET A 79 10.31 -1.53 0.03
C MET A 79 10.07 -1.13 -1.43
N ILE A 80 10.15 -2.08 -2.38
CA ILE A 80 9.84 -1.82 -3.79
C ILE A 80 8.39 -1.39 -3.96
N ILE A 81 7.44 -2.02 -3.25
CA ILE A 81 6.03 -1.64 -3.31
C ILE A 81 5.84 -0.20 -2.82
N VAL A 82 6.41 0.15 -1.66
CA VAL A 82 6.31 1.51 -1.12
C VAL A 82 6.96 2.51 -2.08
N ALA A 83 8.15 2.23 -2.58
CA ALA A 83 8.86 3.11 -3.52
C ALA A 83 8.09 3.30 -4.83
N ALA A 84 7.53 2.23 -5.40
CA ALA A 84 6.70 2.30 -6.60
C ALA A 84 5.45 3.14 -6.38
N THR A 85 4.85 3.05 -5.19
CA THR A 85 3.65 3.83 -4.86
C THR A 85 3.96 5.31 -4.71
N VAL A 86 5.06 5.66 -4.03
CA VAL A 86 5.52 7.06 -3.92
C VAL A 86 5.88 7.64 -5.30
N MET A 87 6.53 6.85 -6.16
CA MET A 87 6.81 7.30 -7.54
C MET A 87 5.54 7.53 -8.35
N PHE A 88 4.51 6.70 -8.14
CA PHE A 88 3.21 6.89 -8.77
C PHE A 88 2.55 8.20 -8.31
N GLU A 89 2.55 8.46 -7.00
CA GLU A 89 2.06 9.72 -6.41
C GLU A 89 2.77 10.95 -6.97
N LEU A 90 4.09 10.89 -7.17
CA LEU A 90 4.85 12.00 -7.77
C LEU A 90 4.56 12.24 -9.25
N PHE A 91 3.99 11.26 -9.96
CA PHE A 91 3.78 11.33 -11.41
C PHE A 91 2.34 11.70 -11.80
N ILE A 92 1.37 11.55 -10.90
CA ILE A 92 -0.07 11.71 -11.17
C ILE A 92 -0.60 13.07 -10.75
#